data_AF-A0A9E7N8X6-F1
#
_entry.id   AF-A0A9E7N8X6-F1
#
_cell.length_a   1.000
_cell.length_b   1.000
_cell.length_c   1.000
_cell.angle_alpha   90.00
_cell.angle_beta   90.00
_cell.angle_gamma   90.00
#
_symmetry.space_group_name_H-M   'P 1'
#
loop_
_entity.id
_entity.type
_entity.pdbx_description
1 polymer ?
#
loop_
_entity_poly.entity_id
_entity_poly.type
_entity_poly.pdbx_seq_one_letter_code
_entity_poly.pdbx_strand_id
1 'polypeptide(L)'
;MRPTQIDAAVDIAYGVLIFLAIALIATLENSRIGIAFGIGVFVAYVIHVVWKMARFDPEWMTQVVEETVEQTVGETVEQTVGETVEQTVGQQVGQQVEESLEETVEKRVTPQVERTVEQTVEAQVGQQVEKSVGAAVEESVGKQVSEVQAQVESVEERVDRRPREDQVEELIEESVDKANDDRTNDEDA
;
A
#
# COMPACT_ATOMS: atom_id res chain seq x y z
N MET A 1 -56.35 -8.16 20.41
CA MET A 1 -57.17 -8.16 19.17
C MET A 1 -56.78 -6.93 18.37
N ARG A 2 -56.63 -7.04 17.04
CA ARG A 2 -56.25 -5.88 16.22
C ARG A 2 -57.39 -4.85 16.26
N PRO A 3 -57.13 -3.54 16.41
CA PRO A 3 -58.18 -2.50 16.47
C PRO A 3 -59.19 -2.61 15.31
N THR A 4 -58.65 -2.89 14.12
CA THR A 4 -59.42 -3.10 12.88
C THR A 4 -60.40 -4.28 12.92
N GLN A 5 -60.14 -5.31 13.74
CA GLN A 5 -61.04 -6.45 13.90
C GLN A 5 -62.22 -6.14 14.82
N ILE A 6 -62.02 -5.28 15.81
CA ILE A 6 -63.07 -4.82 16.71
C ILE A 6 -64.01 -3.89 15.95
N ASP A 7 -63.45 -2.97 15.15
CA ASP A 7 -64.24 -2.05 14.33
C ASP A 7 -65.12 -2.79 13.32
N ALA A 8 -64.58 -3.80 12.65
CA ALA A 8 -65.35 -4.63 11.72
C ALA A 8 -66.45 -5.44 12.42
N ALA A 9 -66.17 -5.98 13.61
CA ALA A 9 -67.16 -6.72 14.38
C ALA A 9 -68.31 -5.82 14.84
N VAL A 10 -68.01 -4.58 15.23
CA VAL A 10 -69.01 -3.59 15.63
C VAL A 10 -69.86 -3.14 14.44
N ASP A 11 -69.26 -2.87 13.28
CA ASP A 11 -70.00 -2.53 12.05
C ASP A 11 -70.96 -3.64 11.61
N ILE A 12 -70.50 -4.91 11.68
CA ILE A 12 -71.33 -6.09 11.38
C ILE A 12 -72.50 -6.19 12.38
N ALA A 13 -72.24 -5.98 13.67
CA ALA A 13 -73.28 -6.02 14.71
C ALA A 13 -74.37 -4.96 14.48
N TYR A 14 -74.00 -3.72 14.11
CA TYR A 14 -74.97 -2.69 13.75
C TYR A 14 -75.75 -3.05 12.48
N GLY A 15 -75.11 -3.63 11.47
CA GLY A 15 -75.78 -4.12 10.26
C GLY A 15 -76.84 -5.18 10.57
N VAL A 16 -76.53 -6.13 11.45
CA VAL A 16 -77.48 -7.15 11.93
C VAL A 16 -78.62 -6.51 12.74
N LEU A 17 -78.33 -5.53 13.60
CA LEU A 17 -79.35 -4.81 14.38
C LEU A 17 -80.32 -4.01 13.51
N ILE A 18 -79.82 -3.36 12.45
CA ILE A 18 -80.65 -2.63 11.48
C ILE A 18 -81.55 -3.62 10.72
N PHE A 19 -81.00 -4.75 10.28
CA PHE A 19 -81.80 -5.79 9.62
C PHE A 19 -82.91 -6.33 10.54
N LEU A 20 -82.59 -6.60 11.80
CA LEU A 20 -83.57 -7.00 12.81
C LEU A 20 -84.63 -5.91 13.04
N ALA A 21 -84.24 -4.64 13.08
CA ALA A 21 -85.18 -3.53 13.21
C ALA A 21 -86.18 -3.50 12.05
N ILE A 22 -85.71 -3.65 10.81
CA ILE A 22 -86.54 -3.68 9.61
C ILE A 22 -87.50 -4.88 9.64
N ALA A 23 -87.01 -6.07 9.98
CA ALA A 23 -87.83 -7.27 10.08
C ALA A 23 -88.93 -7.13 11.15
N LEU A 24 -88.60 -6.52 12.29
CA LEU A 24 -89.51 -6.32 13.42
C LEU A 24 -90.58 -5.26 13.10
N ILE A 25 -90.22 -4.20 12.36
CA ILE A 25 -91.17 -3.23 11.78
C ILE A 25 -92.12 -3.90 10.77
N ALA A 26 -91.60 -4.81 9.95
CA ALA A 26 -92.37 -5.44 8.87
C ALA A 26 -93.31 -6.58 9.36
N THR A 27 -92.99 -7.23 10.48
CA THR A 27 -93.71 -8.43 10.94
C THR A 27 -94.58 -8.23 12.17
N LEU A 28 -94.31 -7.23 13.01
CA LEU A 28 -95.15 -6.93 14.16
C LEU A 28 -96.21 -5.90 13.79
N GLU A 29 -97.49 -6.28 13.95
CA GLU A 29 -98.65 -5.39 13.76
C GLU A 29 -98.62 -4.16 14.68
N ASN A 30 -97.84 -4.21 15.75
CA ASN A 30 -97.69 -3.13 16.72
C ASN A 30 -96.57 -2.16 16.30
N SER A 31 -96.83 -1.36 15.27
CA SER A 31 -95.84 -0.51 14.58
C SER A 31 -95.08 0.45 15.51
N ARG A 32 -95.66 0.82 16.66
CA ARG A 32 -95.01 1.72 17.65
C ARG A 32 -93.70 1.13 18.20
N ILE A 33 -93.63 -0.18 18.43
CA ILE A 33 -92.43 -0.83 19.01
C ILE A 33 -91.33 -0.95 17.96
N GLY A 34 -91.68 -1.36 16.73
CA GLY A 34 -90.73 -1.41 15.62
C GLY A 34 -90.13 -0.05 15.29
N ILE A 35 -90.96 1.00 15.26
CA ILE A 35 -90.50 2.38 14.98
C ILE A 35 -89.59 2.89 16.11
N ALA A 36 -89.95 2.69 17.38
CA ALA A 36 -89.12 3.10 18.51
C ALA A 36 -87.75 2.38 18.53
N PHE A 37 -87.74 1.09 18.24
CA PHE A 37 -86.50 0.31 18.13
C PHE A 37 -85.64 0.76 16.95
N GLY A 38 -86.25 0.98 15.78
CA GLY A 38 -85.55 1.48 14.59
C GLY A 38 -84.90 2.86 14.80
N ILE A 39 -85.61 3.79 15.45
CA ILE A 39 -85.05 5.11 15.81
C ILE A 39 -83.88 4.96 16.79
N GLY A 40 -84.00 4.09 17.79
CA GLY A 40 -82.93 3.84 18.76
C GLY A 40 -81.65 3.28 18.10
N VAL A 41 -81.79 2.28 17.23
CA VAL A 41 -80.66 1.71 16.48
C VAL A 41 -80.04 2.75 15.55
N PHE A 42 -80.84 3.57 14.88
CA PHE A 42 -80.34 4.63 14.01
C PHE A 42 -79.53 5.70 14.77
N VAL A 43 -80.03 6.18 15.92
CA VAL A 43 -79.30 7.15 16.74
C VAL A 43 -77.99 6.57 17.28
N ALA A 44 -78.01 5.31 17.73
CA ALA A 44 -76.81 4.62 18.18
C ALA A 44 -75.76 4.49 17.05
N TYR A 45 -76.22 4.19 15.83
CA TYR A 45 -75.35 4.12 14.65
C TYR A 45 -74.74 5.48 14.30
N VAL A 46 -75.52 6.56 14.31
CA VAL A 46 -75.02 7.91 14.04
C VAL A 46 -73.96 8.32 15.07
N ILE A 47 -74.21 8.08 16.37
CA ILE A 47 -73.23 8.37 17.43
C ILE A 47 -71.95 7.56 17.22
N HIS A 48 -72.07 6.27 16.88
CA HIS A 48 -70.92 5.41 16.60
C HIS A 48 -70.09 5.91 15.40
N VAL A 49 -70.75 6.27 14.29
CA VAL A 49 -70.08 6.78 13.09
C VAL A 49 -69.37 8.11 13.35
N VAL A 50 -70.01 9.03 14.07
CA VAL A 50 -69.40 10.32 14.43
C VAL A 50 -68.20 10.10 15.35
N TRP A 51 -68.31 9.22 16.34
CA TRP A 51 -67.19 8.85 17.21
C TRP A 51 -66.04 8.19 16.44
N LYS A 52 -66.36 7.32 15.49
CA LYS A 52 -65.38 6.66 14.62
C LYS A 52 -64.68 7.67 13.72
N MET A 53 -65.41 8.56 13.06
CA MET A 53 -64.86 9.64 12.24
C MET A 53 -63.97 10.60 13.04
N ALA A 54 -64.39 11.00 14.25
CA ALA A 54 -63.58 11.84 15.13
C ALA A 54 -62.32 11.11 15.64
N ARG A 55 -62.39 9.79 15.82
CA ARG A 55 -61.20 8.98 16.14
C ARG A 55 -60.27 8.78 14.94
N PHE A 56 -60.76 8.91 13.71
CA PHE A 56 -59.96 8.87 12.49
C PHE A 56 -59.55 10.27 12.00
N ASP A 57 -59.35 11.24 12.91
CA ASP A 57 -58.74 12.51 12.52
C ASP A 57 -57.37 12.25 11.84
N PRO A 58 -57.09 12.83 10.67
CA PRO A 58 -55.86 12.54 9.91
C PRO A 58 -54.58 12.89 10.68
N GLU A 59 -54.64 13.93 11.52
CA GLU A 59 -53.52 14.55 12.23
C GLU A 59 -52.74 13.58 13.14
N TRP A 60 -53.42 12.74 13.92
CA TRP A 60 -52.73 11.82 14.83
C TRP A 60 -52.10 10.65 14.08
N MET A 61 -52.69 10.24 12.96
CA MET A 61 -52.15 9.16 12.14
C MET A 61 -50.92 9.64 11.36
N THR A 62 -50.94 10.88 10.86
CA THR A 62 -49.77 11.49 10.22
C THR A 62 -48.64 11.71 11.20
N GLN A 63 -48.90 12.23 12.40
CA GLN A 63 -47.86 12.43 13.42
C GLN A 63 -47.21 11.11 13.85
N VAL A 64 -48.01 10.07 14.13
CA VAL A 64 -47.46 8.78 14.54
C VAL A 64 -46.64 8.14 13.41
N VAL A 65 -47.08 8.25 12.16
CA VAL A 65 -46.33 7.72 11.02
C VAL A 65 -45.05 8.53 10.79
N GLU A 66 -45.11 9.86 10.86
CA GLU A 66 -43.96 10.74 10.71
C GLU A 66 -42.90 10.46 11.76
N GLU A 67 -43.28 10.42 13.05
CA GLU A 67 -42.37 10.15 14.16
C GLU A 67 -41.79 8.73 14.08
N THR A 68 -42.61 7.73 13.72
CA THR A 68 -42.14 6.35 13.55
C THR A 68 -41.16 6.21 12.39
N VAL A 69 -41.43 6.88 11.26
CA VAL A 69 -40.56 6.84 10.08
C VAL A 69 -39.26 7.60 10.36
N GLU A 70 -39.34 8.79 10.96
CA GLU A 70 -38.17 9.61 11.26
C GLU A 70 -37.24 8.91 12.25
N GLN A 71 -37.76 8.33 13.34
CA GLN A 71 -36.94 7.55 14.27
C GLN A 71 -36.40 6.26 13.63
N THR A 72 -37.27 5.44 13.06
CA THR A 72 -36.86 4.10 12.60
C THR A 72 -35.92 4.20 11.40
N VAL A 73 -36.25 5.05 10.42
CA VAL A 73 -35.43 5.19 9.21
C VAL A 73 -34.19 6.03 9.51
N GLY A 74 -34.30 7.10 10.31
CA GLY A 74 -33.16 7.92 10.71
C GLY A 74 -32.10 7.09 11.43
N GLU A 75 -32.45 6.41 12.53
CA GLU A 75 -31.50 5.60 13.29
C GLU A 75 -30.95 4.42 12.47
N THR A 76 -31.81 3.72 11.72
CA THR A 76 -31.35 2.57 10.92
C THR A 76 -30.38 3.01 9.83
N VAL A 77 -30.65 4.12 9.15
CA VAL A 77 -29.75 4.63 8.09
C VAL A 77 -28.47 5.15 8.70
N GLU A 78 -28.54 5.92 9.78
CA GLU A 78 -27.36 6.53 10.40
C GLU A 78 -26.42 5.46 11.00
N GLN A 79 -26.94 4.46 11.72
CA GLN A 79 -26.12 3.34 12.20
C GLN A 79 -25.63 2.46 11.06
N THR A 80 -26.53 1.97 10.20
CA THR A 80 -26.15 0.95 9.22
C THR A 80 -25.24 1.53 8.15
N VAL A 81 -25.56 2.72 7.62
CA VAL A 81 -24.73 3.35 6.58
C VAL A 81 -23.48 3.94 7.19
N GLY A 82 -23.57 4.58 8.36
CA GLY A 82 -22.40 5.11 9.08
C GLY A 82 -21.35 4.03 9.36
N GLU A 83 -21.75 2.96 10.07
CA GLU A 83 -20.83 1.86 10.40
C GLU A 83 -20.35 1.12 9.16
N THR A 84 -21.22 0.84 8.18
CA THR A 84 -20.81 0.13 6.96
C THR A 84 -19.81 0.94 6.16
N VAL A 85 -20.01 2.25 6.01
CA VAL A 85 -19.07 3.12 5.29
C VAL A 85 -17.76 3.22 6.06
N GLU A 86 -17.80 3.43 7.37
CA GLU A 86 -16.59 3.58 8.18
C GLU A 86 -15.75 2.29 8.22
N GLN A 87 -16.37 1.12 8.41
CA GLN A 87 -15.67 -0.16 8.35
C GLN A 87 -15.17 -0.48 6.94
N THR A 88 -16.04 -0.39 5.93
CA THR A 88 -15.71 -0.85 4.58
C THR A 88 -14.68 0.07 3.95
N VAL A 89 -14.91 1.38 3.97
CA VAL A 89 -13.99 2.35 3.36
C VAL A 89 -12.74 2.50 4.23
N GLY A 90 -12.88 2.62 5.55
CA GLY A 90 -11.74 2.79 6.45
C GLY A 90 -10.79 1.60 6.43
N GLN A 91 -11.30 0.37 6.62
CA GLN A 91 -10.44 -0.81 6.68
C GLN A 91 -10.00 -1.31 5.31
N GLN A 92 -10.91 -1.49 4.34
CA GLN A 92 -10.51 -2.11 3.07
C GLN A 92 -9.63 -1.20 2.24
N VAL A 93 -9.94 0.11 2.17
CA VAL A 93 -9.11 1.04 1.40
C VAL A 93 -7.80 1.27 2.12
N GLY A 94 -7.82 1.42 3.45
CA GLY A 94 -6.59 1.55 4.26
C GLY A 94 -5.64 0.38 4.05
N GLN A 95 -6.12 -0.85 4.22
CA GLN A 95 -5.30 -2.06 4.03
C GLN A 95 -4.85 -2.25 2.59
N GLN A 96 -5.74 -2.07 1.59
CA GLN A 96 -5.34 -2.23 0.19
C GLN A 96 -4.27 -1.22 -0.23
N VAL A 97 -4.39 0.02 0.24
CA VAL A 97 -3.41 1.06 -0.10
C VAL A 97 -2.08 0.75 0.57
N GLU A 98 -2.08 0.36 1.85
CA GLU A 98 -0.86 0.01 2.59
C GLU A 98 -0.16 -1.20 1.96
N GLU A 99 -0.89 -2.30 1.72
CA GLU A 99 -0.35 -3.52 1.12
C GLU A 99 0.15 -3.28 -0.31
N SER A 100 -0.61 -2.52 -1.12
CA SER A 100 -0.19 -2.23 -2.50
C SER A 100 1.03 -1.31 -2.55
N LEU A 101 1.20 -0.39 -1.60
CA LEU A 101 2.37 0.46 -1.49
C LEU A 101 3.59 -0.34 -1.05
N GLU A 102 3.45 -1.16 0.00
CA GLU A 102 4.52 -2.02 0.50
C GLU A 102 5.00 -2.96 -0.59
N GLU A 103 4.08 -3.64 -1.29
CA GLU A 103 4.43 -4.53 -2.40
C GLU A 103 5.12 -3.78 -3.55
N THR A 104 4.66 -2.58 -3.89
CA THR A 104 5.27 -1.80 -4.98
C THR A 104 6.67 -1.34 -4.62
N VAL A 105 6.88 -0.86 -3.40
CA VAL A 105 8.19 -0.40 -2.94
C VAL A 105 9.15 -1.59 -2.85
N GLU A 106 8.74 -2.67 -2.21
CA GLU A 106 9.61 -3.81 -1.94
C GLU A 106 9.94 -4.60 -3.21
N LYS A 107 8.93 -4.87 -4.08
CA LYS A 107 9.13 -5.71 -5.27
C LYS A 107 9.57 -4.95 -6.51
N ARG A 108 9.33 -3.63 -6.60
CA ARG A 108 9.72 -2.86 -7.79
C ARG A 108 10.81 -1.85 -7.49
N VAL A 109 10.61 -0.98 -6.51
CA VAL A 109 11.51 0.17 -6.29
C VAL A 109 12.87 -0.31 -5.79
N THR A 110 12.90 -1.09 -4.71
CA THR A 110 14.16 -1.61 -4.14
C THR A 110 15.03 -2.34 -5.18
N PRO A 111 14.54 -3.36 -5.89
CA PRO A 111 15.37 -4.09 -6.86
C PRO A 111 15.67 -3.28 -8.13
N GLN A 112 14.87 -2.26 -8.46
CA GLN A 112 15.20 -1.35 -9.56
C GLN A 112 16.34 -0.41 -9.18
N VAL A 113 16.31 0.13 -7.96
CA VAL A 113 17.37 0.99 -7.42
C VAL A 113 18.67 0.20 -7.29
N GLU A 114 18.64 -1.00 -6.70
CA GLU A 114 19.83 -1.86 -6.59
C GLU A 114 20.47 -2.12 -7.96
N ARG A 115 19.69 -2.58 -8.94
CA ARG A 115 20.21 -2.84 -10.30
C ARG A 115 20.75 -1.57 -10.97
N THR A 116 20.07 -0.44 -10.81
CA THR A 116 20.49 0.82 -11.44
C THR A 116 21.80 1.30 -10.83
N VAL A 117 21.93 1.22 -9.50
CA VAL A 117 23.16 1.60 -8.80
C VAL A 117 24.29 0.65 -9.17
N GLU A 118 24.06 -0.66 -9.15
CA GLU A 118 25.07 -1.65 -9.51
C GLU A 118 25.59 -1.45 -10.93
N GLN A 119 24.68 -1.33 -11.91
CA GLN A 119 25.07 -1.07 -13.31
C GLN A 119 25.77 0.27 -13.49
N THR A 120 25.32 1.34 -12.81
CA THR A 120 25.93 2.66 -12.94
C THR A 120 27.33 2.66 -12.34
N VAL A 121 27.51 2.06 -11.16
CA VAL A 121 28.80 1.96 -10.50
C VAL A 121 29.75 1.09 -11.33
N GLU A 122 29.32 -0.08 -11.78
CA GLU A 122 30.16 -0.96 -12.60
C GLU A 122 30.55 -0.29 -13.93
N ALA A 123 29.60 0.31 -14.64
CA ALA A 123 29.87 0.94 -15.92
C ALA A 123 30.71 2.22 -15.79
N GLN A 124 30.41 3.09 -14.83
CA GLN A 124 31.11 4.38 -14.72
C GLN A 124 32.39 4.26 -13.91
N VAL A 125 32.33 3.71 -12.70
CA VAL A 125 33.49 3.60 -11.81
C VAL A 125 34.43 2.54 -12.34
N GLY A 126 33.92 1.38 -12.78
CA GLY A 126 34.75 0.32 -13.35
C GLY A 126 35.54 0.82 -14.56
N GLN A 127 34.89 1.44 -15.55
CA GLN A 127 35.60 2.00 -16.71
C GLN A 127 36.55 3.14 -16.34
N GLN A 128 36.17 4.01 -15.40
CA GLN A 128 37.04 5.12 -15.01
C GLN A 128 38.29 4.61 -14.28
N VAL A 129 38.14 3.62 -13.41
CA VAL A 129 39.25 2.97 -12.73
C VAL A 129 40.14 2.25 -13.75
N GLU A 130 39.57 1.45 -14.64
CA GLU A 130 40.35 0.74 -15.66
C GLU A 130 41.12 1.69 -16.56
N LYS A 131 40.49 2.79 -17.00
CA LYS A 131 41.13 3.76 -17.89
C LYS A 131 42.17 4.63 -17.17
N SER A 132 41.87 5.14 -15.98
CA SER A 132 42.77 6.03 -15.26
C SER A 132 43.88 5.27 -14.53
N VAL A 133 43.54 4.22 -13.78
CA VAL A 133 44.52 3.41 -13.06
C VAL A 133 45.31 2.55 -14.02
N GLY A 134 44.66 1.92 -15.01
CA GLY A 134 45.35 1.13 -16.03
C GLY A 134 46.39 1.96 -16.78
N ALA A 135 46.01 3.14 -17.28
CA ALA A 135 46.95 4.03 -17.97
C ALA A 135 48.08 4.54 -17.05
N ALA A 136 47.77 4.90 -15.80
CA ALA A 136 48.77 5.37 -14.86
C ALA A 136 49.78 4.26 -14.49
N VAL A 137 49.30 3.04 -14.29
CA VAL A 137 50.14 1.87 -14.01
C VAL A 137 51.00 1.54 -15.23
N GLU A 138 50.41 1.49 -16.42
CA GLU A 138 51.14 1.18 -17.65
C GLU A 138 52.22 2.22 -17.94
N GLU A 139 51.93 3.51 -17.76
CA GLU A 139 52.92 4.58 -17.91
C GLU A 139 54.02 4.51 -16.84
N SER A 140 53.66 4.34 -15.56
CA SER A 140 54.64 4.33 -14.48
C SER A 140 55.52 3.09 -14.52
N VAL A 141 54.93 1.90 -14.69
CA VAL A 141 55.67 0.64 -14.78
C VAL A 141 56.47 0.59 -16.07
N GLY A 142 55.92 1.05 -17.19
CA GLY A 142 56.65 1.12 -18.47
C GLY A 142 57.91 1.99 -18.39
N LYS A 143 57.82 3.16 -17.73
CA LYS A 143 58.99 4.02 -17.48
C LYS A 143 60.01 3.35 -16.58
N GLN A 144 59.58 2.77 -15.45
CA GLN A 144 60.49 2.08 -14.52
C GLN A 144 61.19 0.89 -15.18
N VAL A 145 60.47 0.08 -15.95
CA VAL A 145 61.05 -1.07 -16.66
C VAL A 145 62.06 -0.61 -17.71
N SER A 146 61.75 0.46 -18.46
CA SER A 146 62.68 1.03 -19.45
C SER A 146 63.97 1.56 -18.80
N GLU A 147 63.84 2.22 -17.64
CA GLU A 147 64.99 2.73 -16.88
C GLU A 147 65.81 1.59 -16.27
N VAL A 148 65.16 0.53 -15.77
CA VAL A 148 65.85 -0.67 -15.30
C VAL A 148 66.59 -1.35 -16.45
N GLN A 149 65.97 -1.47 -17.63
CA GLN A 149 66.61 -2.06 -18.81
C GLN A 149 67.85 -1.28 -19.25
N ALA A 150 67.78 0.06 -19.28
CA ALA A 150 68.94 0.90 -19.57
C ALA A 150 70.06 0.74 -18.52
N GLN A 151 69.71 0.60 -17.25
CA GLN A 151 70.69 0.31 -16.20
C GLN A 151 71.34 -1.06 -16.42
N VAL A 152 70.57 -2.08 -16.77
CA VAL A 152 71.08 -3.44 -17.06
C VAL A 152 72.05 -3.42 -18.24
N GLU A 153 71.73 -2.75 -19.35
CA GLU A 153 72.64 -2.60 -20.50
C GLU A 153 73.95 -1.90 -20.09
N SER A 154 73.88 -0.86 -19.26
CA SER A 154 75.08 -0.18 -18.76
C SER A 154 75.95 -1.07 -17.86
N VAL A 155 75.33 -1.98 -17.10
CA VAL A 155 76.02 -2.96 -16.27
C VAL A 155 76.67 -4.03 -17.15
N GLU A 156 75.97 -4.51 -18.16
CA GLU A 156 76.48 -5.48 -19.12
C GLU A 156 77.72 -4.93 -19.86
N GLU A 157 77.67 -3.68 -20.33
CA GLU A 157 78.82 -3.05 -20.98
C GLU A 157 80.01 -2.87 -20.01
N ARG A 158 79.75 -2.60 -18.72
CA ARG A 158 80.81 -2.57 -17.68
C ARG A 158 81.39 -3.95 -17.41
N VAL A 159 80.59 -5.00 -17.51
CA VAL A 159 81.06 -6.39 -17.36
C VAL A 159 81.91 -6.79 -18.57
N ASP A 160 81.52 -6.42 -19.79
CA ASP A 160 82.28 -6.72 -21.00
C ASP A 160 83.63 -6.00 -21.09
N ARG A 161 83.73 -4.78 -20.54
CA ARG A 161 85.01 -4.05 -20.42
C ARG A 161 85.89 -4.54 -19.27
N ARG A 162 85.44 -5.49 -18.46
CA ARG A 162 86.23 -6.02 -17.36
C ARG A 162 87.39 -6.82 -17.96
N PRO A 163 88.66 -6.55 -17.60
CA PRO A 163 89.78 -7.30 -18.13
C PRO A 163 89.58 -8.79 -17.82
N ARG A 164 89.79 -9.61 -18.85
CA ARG A 164 89.70 -11.06 -18.71
C ARG A 164 90.83 -11.54 -17.79
N GLU A 165 90.59 -12.62 -17.05
CA GLU A 165 91.51 -13.10 -15.99
C GLU A 165 92.93 -13.35 -16.52
N ASP A 166 93.05 -13.80 -17.77
CA ASP A 166 94.31 -14.03 -18.50
C ASP A 166 95.12 -12.74 -18.73
N GLN A 167 94.48 -11.63 -19.09
CA GLN A 167 95.17 -10.33 -19.24
C GLN A 167 95.58 -9.71 -17.91
N VAL A 168 94.85 -10.01 -16.84
CA VAL A 168 95.19 -9.55 -15.49
C VAL A 168 96.43 -10.30 -14.99
N GLU A 169 96.51 -11.61 -15.23
CA GLU A 169 97.71 -12.40 -14.92
C GLU A 169 98.95 -11.88 -15.67
N GLU A 170 98.83 -11.59 -16.96
CA GLU A 170 99.94 -11.07 -17.77
C GLU A 170 100.43 -9.68 -17.30
N LEU A 171 99.52 -8.77 -16.95
CA LEU A 171 99.90 -7.46 -16.40
C LEU A 171 100.55 -7.58 -15.01
N ILE A 172 100.12 -8.54 -14.19
CA ILE A 172 100.74 -8.81 -12.88
C ILE A 172 102.15 -9.36 -13.08
N GLU A 173 102.34 -10.32 -13.98
CA GLU A 173 103.68 -10.84 -14.32
C GLU A 173 104.59 -9.73 -14.85
N GLU A 174 104.14 -8.90 -15.79
CA GLU A 174 104.93 -7.77 -16.32
C GLU A 174 105.26 -6.72 -15.24
N SER A 175 104.35 -6.47 -14.31
CA SER A 175 104.59 -5.55 -13.18
C SER A 175 105.61 -6.12 -12.20
N VAL A 176 105.52 -7.43 -11.91
CA VAL A 176 106.43 -8.13 -11.02
C VAL A 176 107.84 -8.18 -11.62
N ASP A 177 107.95 -8.42 -12.93
CA ASP A 177 109.21 -8.42 -13.65
C ASP A 177 109.86 -7.03 -13.69
N LYS A 178 109.10 -5.97 -14.02
CA LYS A 178 109.62 -4.59 -13.98
C LYS A 178 110.02 -4.14 -12.58
N ALA A 179 109.29 -4.54 -11.55
CA ALA A 179 109.62 -4.23 -10.16
C ALA A 179 110.84 -5.00 -9.64
N ASN A 180 111.20 -6.12 -10.27
CA ASN A 180 112.45 -6.83 -10.00
C ASN A 180 113.63 -6.18 -10.73
N ASP A 181 113.43 -5.74 -11.98
CA ASP A 181 114.47 -5.11 -12.80
C ASP A 181 114.91 -3.75 -12.23
N ASP A 182 113.96 -2.97 -11.68
CA ASP A 182 114.25 -1.68 -11.02
C ASP A 182 114.98 -1.85 -9.67
N ARG A 183 114.75 -2.98 -8.97
CA ARG A 183 115.50 -3.32 -7.74
C ARG A 183 116.92 -3.78 -8.01
N THR A 184 117.20 -4.39 -9.15
CA THR A 184 118.55 -4.83 -9.52
C THR A 184 119.43 -3.70 -10.04
N ASN A 185 118.86 -2.59 -10.51
CA ASN A 185 119.62 -1.41 -10.96
C ASN A 185 120.06 -0.47 -9.82
N ASP A 186 119.42 -0.52 -8.65
CA ASP A 186 119.81 0.26 -7.47
C ASP A 186 120.88 -0.43 -6.59
N GLU A 187 121.26 -1.68 -6.89
CA GLU A 187 122.30 -2.42 -6.15
C GLU A 187 123.72 -2.33 -6.75
N ASP A 188 123.90 -1.72 -7.94
CA ASP A 188 125.20 -1.60 -8.63
C ASP A 188 125.64 -0.12 -8.88
N ALA A 189 125.50 0.75 -7.86
CA ALA A 189 126.10 2.09 -7.79
C ALA A 189 127.37 2.14 -6.90
#